data_AF-A0A356AHN6-F1
#
_entry.id   AF-A0A356AHN6-F1
#
_cell.length_a   1.000
_cell.length_b   1.000
_cell.length_c   1.000
_cell.angle_alpha   90.00
_cell.angle_beta   90.00
_cell.angle_gamma   90.00
#
_symmetry.space_group_name_H-M   'P 1'
#
loop_
_entity.id
_entity.type
_entity.pdbx_description
1 polymer ?
#
loop_
_entity_poly.entity_id
_entity_poly.type
_entity_poly.pdbx_seq_one_letter_code
_entity_poly.pdbx_strand_id
1 'polypeptide(L)'
;MQRILNNPDDIVDEMLKGFVKAHGDIVAATENPRVLRGAKLAAGHVGIVTGGGSGHKPAFVGYVGRNLCDAAAVGEIFSSPTAAAFLDAFRTADQGRGVACLYGNYSGDNMNVKMAVKMARKEGITVKTVVANDDVASAPKDQAQKRRGVAGEVLMWKAGGAKAASGASLDEVIAAAQKAIDHTRSIGIGLTPCTLPAVGHPNFEIKDGTMEVGIGHHGEPGIEVCPLETAAQMAKRMVGAVVPDYPFGAGDETAVLVSGLGATPVMELYVLYNEISL
;
A
#
# COMPACT_ATOMS: atom_id res chain seq x y z
N MET A 1 -1.42 -22.72 -15.52
CA MET A 1 -0.66 -22.37 -14.30
C MET A 1 -1.29 -23.05 -13.10
N GLN A 2 -0.51 -23.60 -12.17
CA GLN A 2 -1.02 -24.23 -10.96
C GLN A 2 -1.30 -23.15 -9.90
N ARG A 3 -2.50 -23.14 -9.31
CA ARG A 3 -2.90 -22.20 -8.26
C ARG A 3 -3.72 -22.92 -7.20
N ILE A 4 -3.67 -22.40 -5.97
CA ILE A 4 -4.54 -22.83 -4.87
C ILE A 4 -5.72 -21.86 -4.84
N LEU A 5 -6.84 -22.25 -5.45
CA LEU A 5 -8.11 -21.50 -5.45
C LEU A 5 -9.28 -22.44 -5.80
N ASN A 6 -10.49 -22.05 -5.40
CA ASN A 6 -11.72 -22.71 -5.83
C ASN A 6 -12.24 -22.05 -7.11
N ASN A 7 -13.01 -20.97 -6.98
CA ASN A 7 -13.51 -20.16 -8.08
C ASN A 7 -12.69 -18.85 -8.17
N PRO A 8 -12.12 -18.50 -9.34
CA PRO A 8 -11.41 -17.23 -9.53
C PRO A 8 -12.22 -15.99 -9.16
N ASP A 9 -13.55 -16.02 -9.34
CA ASP A 9 -14.43 -14.88 -9.05
C ASP A 9 -14.62 -14.65 -7.54
N ASP A 10 -14.50 -15.72 -6.74
CA ASP A 10 -14.70 -15.68 -5.29
C ASP A 10 -13.39 -15.50 -4.51
N ILE A 11 -12.25 -15.44 -5.21
CA ILE A 11 -10.91 -15.54 -4.59
C ILE A 11 -10.65 -14.48 -3.51
N VAL A 12 -11.16 -13.26 -3.70
CA VAL A 12 -10.98 -12.19 -2.72
C VAL A 12 -11.85 -12.46 -1.48
N ASP A 13 -13.10 -12.87 -1.67
CA ASP A 13 -14.02 -13.19 -0.57
C ASP A 13 -13.54 -14.40 0.24
N GLU A 14 -13.08 -15.45 -0.43
CA GLU A 14 -12.50 -16.62 0.23
C GLU A 14 -11.23 -16.26 1.00
N MET A 15 -10.36 -15.44 0.41
CA MET A 15 -9.14 -14.97 1.07
C MET A 15 -9.45 -14.14 2.31
N LEU A 16 -10.45 -13.24 2.28
CA LEU A 16 -10.84 -12.45 3.46
C LEU A 16 -11.39 -13.34 4.58
N LYS A 17 -12.23 -14.33 4.25
CA LYS A 17 -12.72 -15.33 5.21
C LYS A 17 -11.56 -16.13 5.82
N GLY A 18 -10.60 -16.57 4.99
CA GLY A 18 -9.41 -17.28 5.43
C GLY A 18 -8.53 -16.44 6.35
N PHE A 19 -8.31 -15.17 6.01
CA PHE A 19 -7.51 -14.24 6.79
C PHE A 19 -8.13 -13.98 8.18
N VAL A 20 -9.44 -13.74 8.25
CA VAL A 20 -10.16 -13.59 9.54
C VAL A 20 -10.12 -14.89 10.36
N LYS A 21 -10.23 -16.06 9.71
CA LYS A 21 -10.12 -17.35 10.41
C LYS A 21 -8.73 -17.55 11.02
N ALA A 22 -7.67 -17.14 10.33
CA ALA A 22 -6.29 -17.32 10.79
C ALA A 22 -5.86 -16.26 11.83
N HIS A 23 -6.41 -15.05 11.75
CA HIS A 23 -5.98 -13.88 12.53
C HIS A 23 -7.14 -13.21 13.30
N GLY A 24 -8.12 -14.00 13.75
CA GLY A 24 -9.31 -13.50 14.44
C GLY A 24 -9.03 -12.82 15.80
N ASP A 25 -7.81 -12.97 16.32
CA ASP A 25 -7.28 -12.26 17.48
C ASP A 25 -6.82 -10.82 17.15
N ILE A 26 -6.51 -10.54 15.88
CA ILE A 26 -6.00 -9.24 15.40
C ILE A 26 -7.06 -8.50 14.59
N VAL A 27 -7.81 -9.18 13.72
CA VAL A 27 -8.80 -8.59 12.81
C VAL A 27 -10.18 -9.22 12.95
N ALA A 28 -11.22 -8.49 12.55
CA ALA A 28 -12.60 -8.96 12.50
C ALA A 28 -13.30 -8.49 11.21
N ALA A 29 -14.28 -9.27 10.77
CA ALA A 29 -15.19 -8.88 9.70
C ALA A 29 -16.16 -7.78 10.16
N THR A 30 -16.73 -7.06 9.20
CA THR A 30 -17.84 -6.12 9.40
C THR A 30 -19.10 -6.64 8.71
N GLU A 31 -20.21 -5.89 8.78
CA GLU A 31 -21.42 -6.19 8.00
C GLU A 31 -21.16 -6.16 6.49
N ASN A 32 -20.21 -5.32 6.05
CA ASN A 32 -19.71 -5.34 4.68
C ASN A 32 -18.55 -6.35 4.57
N PRO A 33 -18.71 -7.44 3.80
CA PRO A 33 -17.68 -8.48 3.68
C PRO A 33 -16.38 -7.98 3.02
N ARG A 34 -16.41 -6.81 2.36
CA ARG A 34 -15.26 -6.14 1.74
C ARG A 34 -14.58 -5.13 2.66
N VAL A 35 -14.92 -5.10 3.94
CA VAL A 35 -14.26 -4.29 4.95
C VAL A 35 -13.86 -5.16 6.13
N LEU A 36 -12.56 -5.12 6.46
CA LEU A 36 -12.03 -5.69 7.70
C LEU A 36 -11.64 -4.57 8.65
N ARG A 37 -11.77 -4.84 9.95
CA ARG A 37 -11.38 -3.94 11.04
C ARG A 37 -10.48 -4.62 12.05
N GLY A 38 -9.82 -3.84 12.90
CA GLY A 38 -9.14 -4.37 14.08
C GLY A 38 -10.13 -5.11 14.98
N ALA A 39 -9.74 -6.28 15.49
CA ALA A 39 -10.58 -7.07 16.40
C ALA A 39 -10.93 -6.27 17.65
N LYS A 40 -9.95 -5.49 18.15
CA LYS A 40 -10.10 -4.56 19.27
C LYS A 40 -9.80 -3.13 18.80
N LEU A 41 -10.86 -2.36 18.55
CA LEU A 41 -10.74 -0.93 18.28
C LEU A 41 -10.62 -0.18 19.61
N ALA A 42 -9.61 0.68 19.73
CA ALA A 42 -9.53 1.57 20.89
C ALA A 42 -10.50 2.74 20.68
N ALA A 43 -11.18 3.15 21.74
CA ALA A 43 -12.13 4.26 21.66
C ALA A 43 -11.40 5.61 21.81
N GLY A 44 -12.01 6.67 21.28
CA GLY A 44 -11.63 8.04 21.59
C GLY A 44 -10.33 8.52 20.93
N HIS A 45 -9.90 7.92 19.82
CA HIS A 45 -8.85 8.45 18.95
C HIS A 45 -9.37 8.67 17.52
N VAL A 46 -8.55 9.31 16.68
CA VAL A 46 -8.81 9.46 15.24
C VAL A 46 -8.81 8.08 14.59
N GLY A 47 -9.84 7.73 13.85
CA GLY A 47 -9.89 6.48 13.10
C GLY A 47 -8.91 6.49 11.92
N ILE A 48 -8.24 5.38 11.66
CA ILE A 48 -7.29 5.22 10.56
C ILE A 48 -7.82 4.22 9.55
N VAL A 49 -8.05 4.68 8.32
CA VAL A 49 -8.56 3.83 7.24
C VAL A 49 -7.58 3.81 6.09
N THR A 50 -7.38 2.64 5.52
CA THR A 50 -6.72 2.46 4.22
C THR A 50 -7.59 1.58 3.31
N GLY A 51 -7.10 1.26 2.13
CA GLY A 51 -7.75 0.35 1.22
C GLY A 51 -7.19 0.46 -0.18
N GLY A 52 -7.55 -0.52 -1.01
CA GLY A 52 -7.11 -0.61 -2.39
C GLY A 52 -7.42 -1.98 -2.98
N GLY A 53 -6.93 -2.20 -4.19
CA GLY A 53 -7.10 -3.47 -4.90
C GLY A 53 -6.47 -4.65 -4.17
N SER A 54 -7.08 -5.82 -4.34
CA SER A 54 -6.48 -7.06 -3.87
C SER A 54 -5.25 -7.45 -4.71
N GLY A 55 -4.33 -8.23 -4.15
CA GLY A 55 -3.15 -8.74 -4.86
C GLY A 55 -1.82 -8.31 -4.25
N HIS A 56 -1.84 -7.39 -3.28
CA HIS A 56 -0.64 -6.81 -2.66
C HIS A 56 -0.39 -7.27 -1.22
N LYS A 57 -0.85 -8.47 -0.86
CA LYS A 57 -0.82 -8.95 0.53
C LYS A 57 0.64 -8.94 1.06
N PRO A 58 0.89 -8.49 2.31
CA PRO A 58 -0.10 -8.24 3.36
C PRO A 58 -0.89 -6.94 3.23
N ALA A 59 -0.54 -6.03 2.31
CA ALA A 59 -1.37 -4.86 2.06
C ALA A 59 -2.76 -5.29 1.51
N PHE A 60 -3.86 -4.77 2.02
CA PHE A 60 -3.98 -3.76 3.09
C PHE A 60 -4.30 -4.36 4.47
N VAL A 61 -4.96 -5.53 4.48
CA VAL A 61 -5.56 -6.15 5.68
C VAL A 61 -4.55 -6.57 6.75
N GLY A 62 -3.31 -6.87 6.38
CA GLY A 62 -2.23 -7.21 7.32
C GLY A 62 -1.68 -6.01 8.10
N TYR A 63 -2.06 -4.79 7.71
CA TYR A 63 -1.75 -3.55 8.44
C TYR A 63 -2.93 -3.04 9.27
N VAL A 64 -4.02 -3.82 9.37
CA VAL A 64 -5.12 -3.53 10.27
C VAL A 64 -4.81 -4.08 11.66
N GLY A 65 -4.83 -3.21 12.68
CA GLY A 65 -4.54 -3.58 14.05
C GLY A 65 -4.07 -2.39 14.90
N ARG A 66 -3.79 -2.70 16.17
CA ARG A 66 -3.41 -1.70 17.17
C ARG A 66 -2.21 -0.85 16.72
N ASN A 67 -2.34 0.47 16.83
CA ASN A 67 -1.31 1.47 16.47
C ASN A 67 -0.94 1.52 14.97
N LEU A 68 -1.78 0.95 14.11
CA LEU A 68 -1.72 1.01 12.64
C LEU A 68 -3.09 1.44 12.10
N CYS A 69 -3.69 0.72 11.15
CA CYS A 69 -5.00 1.01 10.58
C CYS A 69 -6.11 0.37 11.42
N ASP A 70 -7.22 1.07 11.62
CA ASP A 70 -8.41 0.57 12.30
C ASP A 70 -9.32 -0.24 11.36
N ALA A 71 -9.38 0.15 10.08
CA ALA A 71 -10.11 -0.58 9.06
C ALA A 71 -9.45 -0.49 7.68
N ALA A 72 -9.72 -1.49 6.84
CA ALA A 72 -9.31 -1.51 5.44
C ALA A 72 -10.50 -1.86 4.54
N ALA A 73 -10.74 -1.03 3.52
CA ALA A 73 -11.64 -1.35 2.41
C ALA A 73 -10.90 -2.17 1.36
N VAL A 74 -11.50 -3.25 0.87
CA VAL A 74 -10.83 -4.23 0.01
C VAL A 74 -11.57 -4.34 -1.33
N GLY A 75 -10.86 -4.03 -2.41
CA GLY A 75 -11.36 -4.17 -3.77
C GLY A 75 -11.04 -5.54 -4.39
N GLU A 76 -11.48 -5.70 -5.64
CA GLU A 76 -11.09 -6.84 -6.47
C GLU A 76 -9.59 -6.81 -6.80
N ILE A 77 -9.08 -7.87 -7.40
CA ILE A 77 -7.65 -7.94 -7.75
C ILE A 77 -7.30 -6.75 -8.66
N PHE A 78 -6.33 -5.94 -8.21
CA PHE A 78 -5.84 -4.72 -8.87
C PHE A 78 -6.92 -3.70 -9.22
N SER A 79 -8.05 -3.73 -8.51
CA SER A 79 -9.17 -2.82 -8.72
C SER A 79 -9.60 -2.19 -7.41
N SER A 80 -9.70 -0.86 -7.39
CA SER A 80 -10.07 -0.09 -6.20
C SER A 80 -11.37 -0.56 -5.54
N PRO A 81 -11.48 -0.54 -4.20
CA PRO A 81 -12.75 -0.75 -3.49
C PRO A 81 -13.78 0.29 -3.92
N THR A 82 -15.05 -0.08 -3.87
CA THR A 82 -16.13 0.87 -4.19
C THR A 82 -16.18 2.01 -3.16
N ALA A 83 -16.70 3.17 -3.55
CA ALA A 83 -16.97 4.27 -2.63
C ALA A 83 -17.85 3.85 -1.43
N ALA A 84 -18.76 2.89 -1.61
CA ALA A 84 -19.57 2.34 -0.54
C ALA A 84 -18.73 1.53 0.47
N ALA A 85 -17.79 0.71 0.00
CA ALA A 85 -16.87 -0.01 0.88
C ALA A 85 -15.96 0.94 1.68
N PHE A 86 -15.45 2.00 1.05
CA PHE A 86 -14.71 3.03 1.79
C PHE A 86 -15.57 3.76 2.82
N LEU A 87 -16.82 4.08 2.50
CA LEU A 87 -17.75 4.69 3.45
C LEU A 87 -18.00 3.76 4.65
N ASP A 88 -18.21 2.47 4.43
CA ASP A 88 -18.40 1.49 5.50
C ASP A 88 -17.14 1.33 6.35
N ALA A 89 -15.95 1.42 5.75
CA ALA A 89 -14.70 1.49 6.50
C ALA A 89 -14.59 2.76 7.35
N PHE A 90 -15.01 3.93 6.83
CA PHE A 90 -15.05 5.17 7.60
C PHE A 90 -16.01 5.09 8.78
N ARG A 91 -17.23 4.56 8.57
CA ARG A 91 -18.21 4.32 9.65
C ARG A 91 -17.65 3.39 10.72
N THR A 92 -16.94 2.35 10.29
CA THR A 92 -16.33 1.37 11.20
C THR A 92 -15.20 1.97 12.04
N ALA A 93 -14.40 2.85 11.45
CA ALA A 93 -13.26 3.47 12.11
C ALA A 93 -13.61 4.74 12.90
N ASP A 94 -14.74 5.39 12.63
CA ASP A 94 -15.09 6.63 13.32
C ASP A 94 -15.41 6.37 14.80
N GLN A 95 -14.67 7.07 15.66
CA GLN A 95 -14.83 7.05 17.12
C GLN A 95 -15.22 8.43 17.65
N GLY A 96 -15.84 9.27 16.82
CA GLY A 96 -16.27 10.63 17.16
C GLY A 96 -15.16 11.68 17.10
N ARG A 97 -13.98 11.33 16.55
CA ARG A 97 -12.84 12.24 16.38
C ARG A 97 -12.42 12.39 14.91
N GLY A 98 -13.27 11.94 13.99
CA GLY A 98 -13.00 11.93 12.56
C GLY A 98 -12.05 10.80 12.15
N VAL A 99 -11.83 10.71 10.84
CA VAL A 99 -11.09 9.62 10.20
C VAL A 99 -10.00 10.16 9.29
N ALA A 100 -8.79 9.60 9.39
CA ALA A 100 -7.74 9.80 8.41
C ALA A 100 -7.73 8.62 7.43
N CYS A 101 -7.98 8.90 6.14
CA CYS A 101 -7.87 7.93 5.07
C CYS A 101 -6.50 8.04 4.39
N LEU A 102 -5.69 7.00 4.52
CA LEU A 102 -4.28 6.94 4.09
C LEU A 102 -4.14 5.87 3.00
N TYR A 103 -3.98 6.26 1.73
CA TYR A 103 -4.08 5.33 0.59
C TYR A 103 -3.14 5.68 -0.58
N GLY A 104 -2.94 4.75 -1.52
CA GLY A 104 -2.05 4.92 -2.67
C GLY A 104 -2.59 5.81 -3.79
N ASN A 105 -1.71 6.47 -4.55
CA ASN A 105 -2.09 7.37 -5.63
C ASN A 105 -2.43 6.62 -6.93
N TYR A 106 -3.64 6.08 -6.99
CA TYR A 106 -4.21 5.46 -8.18
C TYR A 106 -5.53 6.12 -8.57
N SER A 107 -5.84 6.15 -9.86
CA SER A 107 -7.02 6.87 -10.38
C SER A 107 -8.34 6.34 -9.79
N GLY A 108 -8.49 5.01 -9.69
CA GLY A 108 -9.63 4.36 -9.08
C GLY A 108 -9.79 4.71 -7.60
N ASP A 109 -8.71 4.59 -6.83
CA ASP A 109 -8.72 4.90 -5.39
C ASP A 109 -9.02 6.37 -5.12
N ASN A 110 -8.38 7.28 -5.84
CA ASN A 110 -8.66 8.71 -5.75
C ASN A 110 -10.13 9.05 -6.04
N MET A 111 -10.73 8.40 -7.05
CA MET A 111 -12.13 8.61 -7.39
C MET A 111 -13.05 8.09 -6.29
N ASN A 112 -12.87 6.83 -5.87
CA ASN A 112 -13.73 6.17 -4.88
C ASN A 112 -13.62 6.80 -3.50
N VAL A 113 -12.41 7.11 -3.03
CA VAL A 113 -12.21 7.80 -1.74
C VAL A 113 -12.84 9.18 -1.76
N LYS A 114 -12.64 9.97 -2.83
CA LYS A 114 -13.27 11.30 -2.96
C LYS A 114 -14.80 11.24 -2.92
N MET A 115 -15.40 10.21 -3.52
CA MET A 115 -16.83 9.97 -3.43
C MET A 115 -17.25 9.57 -2.01
N ALA A 116 -16.54 8.64 -1.38
CA ALA A 116 -16.80 8.19 -0.02
C ALA A 116 -16.69 9.32 1.01
N VAL A 117 -15.69 10.22 0.89
CA VAL A 117 -15.54 11.41 1.74
C VAL A 117 -16.77 12.33 1.64
N LYS A 118 -17.31 12.53 0.43
CA LYS A 118 -18.55 13.32 0.24
C LYS A 118 -19.76 12.63 0.87
N MET A 119 -19.83 11.30 0.82
CA MET A 119 -20.91 10.54 1.45
C MET A 119 -20.80 10.61 2.98
N ALA A 120 -19.62 10.37 3.53
CA ALA A 120 -19.32 10.44 4.96
C ALA A 120 -19.67 11.81 5.56
N ARG A 121 -19.37 12.90 4.83
CA ARG A 121 -19.76 14.25 5.26
C ARG A 121 -21.27 14.42 5.43
N LYS A 122 -22.10 13.76 4.60
CA LYS A 122 -23.57 13.81 4.75
C LYS A 122 -24.05 13.09 6.02
N GLU A 123 -23.22 12.21 6.57
CA GLU A 123 -23.46 11.46 7.81
C GLU A 123 -22.79 12.11 9.03
N GLY A 124 -22.19 13.29 8.85
CA GLY A 124 -21.49 14.00 9.93
C GLY A 124 -20.09 13.48 10.23
N ILE A 125 -19.57 12.50 9.47
CA ILE A 125 -18.22 11.97 9.64
C ILE A 125 -17.23 12.87 8.91
N THR A 126 -16.29 13.45 9.66
CA THR A 126 -15.20 14.24 9.08
C THR A 126 -14.06 13.31 8.66
N VAL A 127 -13.76 13.28 7.36
CA VAL A 127 -12.66 12.49 6.79
C VAL A 127 -11.62 13.43 6.17
N LYS A 128 -10.35 13.25 6.53
CA LYS A 128 -9.21 13.87 5.85
C LYS A 128 -8.34 12.80 5.21
N THR A 129 -7.59 13.16 4.17
CA THR A 129 -6.86 12.20 3.33
C THR A 129 -5.38 12.52 3.24
N VAL A 130 -4.54 11.50 3.16
CA VAL A 130 -3.15 11.58 2.65
C VAL A 130 -3.00 10.52 1.56
N VAL A 131 -2.39 10.92 0.44
CA VAL A 131 -2.23 10.08 -0.76
C VAL A 131 -0.77 9.75 -0.94
N ALA A 132 -0.42 8.47 -1.02
CA ALA A 132 0.96 8.03 -1.22
C ALA A 132 1.43 8.15 -2.65
N ASN A 133 2.61 8.74 -2.83
CA ASN A 133 3.21 9.08 -4.12
C ASN A 133 4.74 8.88 -4.12
N ASP A 134 5.21 7.82 -3.46
CA ASP A 134 6.62 7.55 -3.19
C ASP A 134 7.40 6.95 -4.36
N ASP A 135 6.73 6.46 -5.42
CA ASP A 135 7.38 5.81 -6.55
C ASP A 135 8.09 6.79 -7.49
N VAL A 136 9.42 6.87 -7.37
CA VAL A 136 10.24 7.83 -8.14
C VAL A 136 10.31 7.51 -9.63
N ALA A 137 10.03 6.28 -10.04
CA ALA A 137 10.10 5.86 -11.44
C ALA A 137 8.83 6.24 -12.22
N SER A 138 7.71 6.43 -11.52
CA SER A 138 6.40 6.61 -12.15
C SER A 138 6.14 8.02 -12.71
N ALA A 139 6.83 9.05 -12.20
CA ALA A 139 6.78 10.41 -12.71
C ALA A 139 8.01 11.21 -12.24
N PRO A 140 8.45 12.21 -13.03
CA PRO A 140 9.60 13.05 -12.67
C PRO A 140 9.33 13.88 -11.41
N LYS A 141 10.41 14.37 -10.78
CA LYS A 141 10.39 15.06 -9.48
C LYS A 141 9.52 16.33 -9.45
N ASP A 142 9.51 17.09 -10.54
CA ASP A 142 8.66 18.28 -10.73
C ASP A 142 7.16 17.93 -10.85
N GLN A 143 6.83 16.65 -10.99
CA GLN A 143 5.48 16.11 -11.06
C GLN A 143 5.23 15.03 -9.99
N ALA A 144 5.90 15.13 -8.83
CA ALA A 144 5.81 14.14 -7.76
C ALA A 144 4.37 13.81 -7.32
N GLN A 145 3.42 14.75 -7.43
CA GLN A 145 1.99 14.52 -7.16
C GLN A 145 1.32 13.52 -8.10
N LYS A 146 1.93 13.20 -9.25
CA LYS A 146 1.44 12.20 -10.21
C LYS A 146 2.04 10.81 -9.97
N ARG A 147 3.01 10.69 -9.06
CA ARG A 147 3.68 9.42 -8.79
C ARG A 147 2.72 8.42 -8.16
N ARG A 148 2.89 7.14 -8.50
CA ARG A 148 2.20 6.01 -7.85
C ARG A 148 2.57 5.95 -6.36
N GLY A 149 1.66 5.43 -5.54
CA GLY A 149 1.96 5.01 -4.17
C GLY A 149 2.34 3.54 -4.18
N VAL A 150 3.47 3.16 -3.59
CA VAL A 150 3.96 1.77 -3.56
C VAL A 150 4.37 1.40 -2.13
N ALA A 151 5.34 0.49 -1.95
CA ALA A 151 5.67 -0.10 -0.65
C ALA A 151 5.96 0.90 0.48
N GLY A 152 6.42 2.12 0.16
CA GLY A 152 6.70 3.16 1.15
C GLY A 152 5.46 3.69 1.88
N GLU A 153 4.24 3.46 1.35
CA GLU A 153 2.98 3.85 2.00
C GLU A 153 2.81 3.21 3.40
N VAL A 154 3.49 2.10 3.69
CA VAL A 154 3.53 1.49 5.02
C VAL A 154 4.06 2.44 6.08
N LEU A 155 5.03 3.31 5.74
CA LEU A 155 5.58 4.30 6.66
C LEU A 155 4.56 5.39 7.00
N MET A 156 3.74 5.78 6.02
CA MET A 156 2.61 6.70 6.22
C MET A 156 1.58 6.11 7.19
N TRP A 157 1.20 4.83 7.01
CA TRP A 157 0.28 4.14 7.92
C TRP A 157 0.86 4.04 9.33
N LYS A 158 2.15 3.70 9.46
CA LYS A 158 2.81 3.56 10.75
C LYS A 158 2.90 4.88 11.51
N ALA A 159 3.23 5.98 10.83
CA ALA A 159 3.30 7.30 11.42
C ALA A 159 1.91 7.83 11.82
N GLY A 160 0.93 7.72 10.92
CA GLY A 160 -0.45 8.13 11.17
C GLY A 160 -1.09 7.34 12.31
N GLY A 161 -0.99 6.01 12.28
CA GLY A 161 -1.53 5.11 13.31
C GLY A 161 -0.89 5.34 14.68
N ALA A 162 0.43 5.55 14.75
CA ALA A 162 1.09 5.88 16.01
C ALA A 162 0.65 7.24 16.56
N LYS A 163 0.56 8.26 15.70
CA LYS A 163 0.13 9.60 16.11
C LYS A 163 -1.32 9.59 16.61
N ALA A 164 -2.20 8.84 15.95
CA ALA A 164 -3.58 8.67 16.40
C ALA A 164 -3.66 7.95 17.75
N ALA A 165 -2.89 6.88 17.94
CA ALA A 165 -2.81 6.15 19.20
C ALA A 165 -2.32 7.02 20.38
N SER A 166 -1.57 8.09 20.12
CA SER A 166 -1.18 9.08 21.15
C SER A 166 -2.31 10.03 21.57
N GLY A 167 -3.50 9.92 20.98
CA GLY A 167 -4.65 10.77 21.27
C GLY A 167 -4.64 12.12 20.56
N ALA A 168 -3.81 12.26 19.51
CA ALA A 168 -3.69 13.48 18.73
C ALA A 168 -4.99 13.85 17.98
N SER A 169 -5.09 15.11 17.55
CA SER A 169 -6.17 15.57 16.68
C SER A 169 -6.04 15.02 15.25
N LEU A 170 -7.15 15.03 14.50
CA LEU A 170 -7.15 14.61 13.09
C LEU A 170 -6.11 15.37 12.26
N ASP A 171 -5.93 16.66 12.54
CA ASP A 171 -5.00 17.53 11.80
C ASP A 171 -3.54 17.16 12.07
N GLU A 172 -3.21 16.85 13.31
CA GLU A 172 -1.88 16.37 13.68
C GLU A 172 -1.58 14.98 13.13
N VAL A 173 -2.59 14.10 13.05
CA VAL A 173 -2.46 12.77 12.42
C VAL A 173 -2.18 12.91 10.93
N ILE A 174 -2.94 13.76 10.23
CA ILE A 174 -2.71 14.06 8.81
C ILE A 174 -1.33 14.67 8.61
N ALA A 175 -0.91 15.62 9.44
CA ALA A 175 0.42 16.23 9.35
C ALA A 175 1.55 15.20 9.54
N ALA A 176 1.41 14.26 10.49
CA ALA A 176 2.39 13.20 10.71
C ALA A 176 2.46 12.22 9.53
N ALA A 177 1.31 11.78 9.02
CA ALA A 177 1.24 10.89 7.86
C ALA A 177 1.77 11.54 6.58
N GLN A 178 1.40 12.80 6.32
CA GLN A 178 1.90 13.58 5.19
C GLN A 178 3.40 13.77 5.27
N LYS A 179 3.93 14.15 6.46
CA LYS A 179 5.37 14.28 6.64
C LYS A 179 6.11 12.97 6.35
N ALA A 180 5.59 11.84 6.82
CA ALA A 180 6.21 10.55 6.56
C ALA A 180 6.31 10.24 5.05
N ILE A 181 5.23 10.44 4.30
CA ILE A 181 5.24 10.13 2.87
C ILE A 181 6.02 11.14 2.03
N ASP A 182 6.02 12.43 2.41
CA ASP A 182 6.83 13.47 1.76
C ASP A 182 8.33 13.15 1.79
N HIS A 183 8.77 12.40 2.82
CA HIS A 183 10.15 11.98 3.05
C HIS A 183 10.43 10.53 2.62
N THR A 184 9.47 9.87 1.96
CA THR A 184 9.62 8.48 1.52
C THR A 184 9.78 8.41 0.00
N ARG A 185 10.73 7.60 -0.47
CA ARG A 185 11.00 7.37 -1.88
C ARG A 185 11.22 5.88 -2.12
N SER A 186 10.65 5.37 -3.20
CA SER A 186 10.63 3.96 -3.53
C SER A 186 10.85 3.73 -5.02
N ILE A 187 11.40 2.56 -5.36
CA ILE A 187 11.50 2.05 -6.73
C ILE A 187 11.43 0.52 -6.68
N GLY A 188 10.81 -0.08 -7.71
CA GLY A 188 10.74 -1.53 -7.88
C GLY A 188 11.57 -2.04 -9.05
N ILE A 189 11.96 -3.31 -9.02
CA ILE A 189 12.47 -4.04 -10.19
C ILE A 189 11.64 -5.33 -10.34
N GLY A 190 11.14 -5.57 -11.54
CA GLY A 190 10.42 -6.78 -11.92
C GLY A 190 11.34 -7.77 -12.62
N LEU A 191 11.29 -9.04 -12.23
CA LEU A 191 12.02 -10.13 -12.90
C LEU A 191 11.10 -11.04 -13.72
N THR A 192 9.83 -11.12 -13.33
CA THR A 192 8.79 -11.88 -14.03
C THR A 192 7.44 -11.17 -13.87
N PRO A 193 6.52 -11.32 -14.84
CA PRO A 193 5.21 -10.70 -14.75
C PRO A 193 4.31 -11.43 -13.74
N CYS A 194 3.39 -10.68 -13.13
CA CYS A 194 2.31 -11.28 -12.37
C CYS A 194 1.26 -11.88 -13.31
N THR A 195 0.45 -12.81 -12.80
CA THR A 195 -0.70 -13.35 -13.55
C THR A 195 -1.95 -13.22 -12.69
N LEU A 196 -3.02 -12.74 -13.30
CA LEU A 196 -4.32 -12.61 -12.62
C LEU A 196 -5.05 -13.96 -12.67
N PRO A 197 -5.63 -14.44 -11.55
CA PRO A 197 -6.36 -15.72 -11.53
C PRO A 197 -7.45 -15.80 -12.60
N ALA A 198 -8.22 -14.73 -12.78
CA ALA A 198 -9.33 -14.67 -13.73
C ALA A 198 -8.87 -14.62 -15.21
N VAL A 199 -7.65 -14.14 -15.48
CA VAL A 199 -7.12 -14.00 -16.85
C VAL A 199 -6.34 -15.26 -17.26
N GLY A 200 -5.69 -15.93 -16.31
CA GLY A 200 -5.00 -17.22 -16.55
C GLY A 200 -3.65 -17.12 -17.28
N HIS A 201 -3.28 -15.95 -17.79
CA HIS A 201 -1.99 -15.64 -18.40
C HIS A 201 -1.43 -14.29 -17.93
N PRO A 202 -0.11 -14.05 -18.05
CA PRO A 202 0.49 -12.74 -17.75
C PRO A 202 -0.13 -11.61 -18.57
N ASN A 203 -0.26 -10.42 -17.97
CA ASN A 203 -0.76 -9.22 -18.62
C ASN A 203 0.33 -8.44 -19.39
N PHE A 204 1.60 -8.76 -19.15
CA PHE A 204 2.78 -8.27 -19.85
C PHE A 204 3.87 -9.34 -19.83
N GLU A 205 4.97 -9.12 -20.54
CA GLU A 205 6.10 -10.05 -20.63
C GLU A 205 7.39 -9.39 -20.13
N ILE A 206 8.10 -10.08 -19.23
CA ILE A 206 9.52 -9.85 -18.96
C ILE A 206 10.23 -11.10 -19.47
N LYS A 207 11.12 -10.93 -20.44
CA LYS A 207 11.80 -12.06 -21.09
C LYS A 207 12.83 -12.68 -20.15
N ASP A 208 13.02 -13.98 -20.25
CA ASP A 208 14.09 -14.67 -19.55
C ASP A 208 15.45 -14.01 -19.82
N GLY A 209 16.23 -13.80 -18.75
CA GLY A 209 17.50 -13.08 -18.83
C GLY A 209 17.37 -11.55 -18.91
N THR A 210 16.18 -10.98 -18.69
CA THR A 210 15.95 -9.54 -18.59
C THR A 210 15.29 -9.16 -17.26
N MET A 211 15.27 -7.87 -16.95
CA MET A 211 14.55 -7.28 -15.84
C MET A 211 13.96 -5.92 -16.24
N GLU A 212 12.91 -5.49 -15.54
CA GLU A 212 12.24 -4.22 -15.76
C GLU A 212 12.39 -3.29 -14.54
N VAL A 213 13.09 -2.17 -14.73
CA VAL A 213 13.39 -1.19 -13.68
C VAL A 213 12.25 -0.17 -13.60
N GLY A 214 11.77 0.09 -12.38
CA GLY A 214 10.70 1.05 -12.14
C GLY A 214 9.28 0.50 -12.40
N ILE A 215 9.14 -0.82 -12.48
CA ILE A 215 7.83 -1.46 -12.72
C ILE A 215 6.82 -1.10 -11.63
N GLY A 216 5.56 -0.89 -12.01
CA GLY A 216 4.46 -0.71 -11.07
C GLY A 216 3.95 -2.04 -10.50
N HIS A 217 3.34 -2.00 -9.32
CA HIS A 217 2.89 -3.22 -8.64
C HIS A 217 1.61 -3.85 -9.24
N HIS A 218 0.96 -3.22 -10.22
CA HIS A 218 -0.10 -3.84 -11.03
C HIS A 218 0.43 -4.31 -12.40
N GLY A 219 1.75 -4.18 -12.65
CA GLY A 219 2.36 -4.47 -13.95
C GLY A 219 2.36 -3.27 -14.90
N GLU A 220 2.21 -2.06 -14.39
CA GLU A 220 2.40 -0.87 -15.21
C GLU A 220 3.87 -0.76 -15.65
N PRO A 221 4.14 -0.36 -16.91
CA PRO A 221 5.50 -0.30 -17.44
C PRO A 221 6.46 0.50 -16.55
N GLY A 222 7.70 0.03 -16.50
CA GLY A 222 8.81 0.72 -15.87
C GLY A 222 9.45 1.76 -16.78
N ILE A 223 10.62 2.24 -16.35
CA ILE A 223 11.43 3.23 -17.08
C ILE A 223 12.43 2.58 -18.04
N GLU A 224 12.80 1.32 -17.80
CA GLU A 224 13.83 0.62 -18.59
C GLU A 224 13.64 -0.91 -18.51
N VAL A 225 13.76 -1.60 -19.64
CA VAL A 225 13.95 -3.06 -19.72
C VAL A 225 15.38 -3.33 -20.14
N CYS A 226 16.12 -4.09 -19.33
CA CYS A 226 17.55 -4.35 -19.56
C CYS A 226 17.92 -5.81 -19.23
N PRO A 227 19.12 -6.29 -19.60
CA PRO A 227 19.58 -7.62 -19.21
C PRO A 227 19.54 -7.82 -17.69
N LEU A 228 19.29 -9.05 -17.24
CA LEU A 228 19.29 -9.38 -15.82
C LEU A 228 20.66 -9.09 -15.21
N GLU A 229 20.67 -8.27 -14.17
CA GLU A 229 21.87 -7.84 -13.48
C GLU A 229 22.10 -8.63 -12.18
N THR A 230 23.29 -8.49 -11.60
CA THR A 230 23.58 -8.98 -10.25
C THR A 230 22.85 -8.14 -9.19
N ALA A 231 22.67 -8.68 -7.98
CA ALA A 231 22.07 -7.94 -6.86
C ALA A 231 22.81 -6.62 -6.56
N ALA A 232 24.14 -6.60 -6.68
CA ALA A 232 24.97 -5.40 -6.48
C ALA A 232 24.64 -4.29 -7.48
N GLN A 233 24.47 -4.66 -8.75
CA GLN A 233 24.11 -3.74 -9.82
C GLN A 233 22.66 -3.24 -9.67
N MET A 234 21.73 -4.14 -9.31
CA MET A 234 20.34 -3.78 -9.00
C MET A 234 20.28 -2.79 -7.83
N ALA A 235 20.98 -3.06 -6.73
CA ALA A 235 21.04 -2.16 -5.57
C ALA A 235 21.59 -0.79 -5.95
N LYS A 236 22.68 -0.73 -6.72
CA LYS A 236 23.24 0.52 -7.23
C LYS A 236 22.23 1.32 -8.05
N ARG A 237 21.45 0.67 -8.92
CA ARG A 237 20.38 1.33 -9.69
C ARG A 237 19.27 1.85 -8.80
N MET A 238 18.80 1.03 -7.86
CA MET A 238 17.75 1.42 -6.93
C MET A 238 18.17 2.63 -6.10
N VAL A 239 19.33 2.57 -5.43
CA VAL A 239 19.87 3.68 -4.64
C VAL A 239 20.08 4.92 -5.53
N GLY A 240 20.66 4.74 -6.72
CA GLY A 240 20.90 5.82 -7.67
C GLY A 240 19.64 6.52 -8.17
N ALA A 241 18.48 5.87 -8.13
CA ALA A 241 17.19 6.50 -8.44
C ALA A 241 16.58 7.20 -7.22
N VAL A 242 16.70 6.60 -6.04
CA VAL A 242 15.98 7.02 -4.83
C VAL A 242 16.70 8.15 -4.10
N VAL A 243 18.02 8.03 -3.91
CA VAL A 243 18.82 8.98 -3.12
C VAL A 243 18.84 10.38 -3.75
N PRO A 244 19.12 10.58 -5.05
CA PRO A 244 19.12 11.91 -5.65
C PRO A 244 17.74 12.59 -5.69
N ASP A 245 16.66 11.82 -5.55
CA ASP A 245 15.30 12.37 -5.54
C ASP A 245 14.97 13.11 -4.23
N TYR A 246 15.72 12.86 -3.16
CA TYR A 246 15.56 13.53 -1.88
C TYR A 246 16.86 14.27 -1.47
N PRO A 247 16.80 15.46 -0.86
CA PRO A 247 18.00 16.22 -0.50
C PRO A 247 18.66 15.66 0.77
N PHE A 248 19.17 14.43 0.72
CA PHE A 248 19.90 13.82 1.84
C PHE A 248 21.16 14.61 2.19
N GLY A 249 21.40 14.77 3.48
CA GLY A 249 22.61 15.36 4.07
C GLY A 249 23.45 14.34 4.82
N ALA A 250 24.73 14.64 5.00
CA ALA A 250 25.60 13.83 5.86
C ALA A 250 25.08 13.84 7.30
N GLY A 251 24.87 12.66 7.87
CA GLY A 251 24.34 12.49 9.22
C GLY A 251 22.82 12.30 9.29
N ASP A 252 22.10 12.32 8.17
CA ASP A 252 20.68 11.96 8.14
C ASP A 252 20.49 10.50 8.55
N GLU A 253 19.45 10.25 9.34
CA GLU A 253 19.02 8.90 9.70
C GLU A 253 17.93 8.42 8.73
N THR A 254 18.10 7.19 8.22
CA THR A 254 17.19 6.61 7.23
C THR A 254 16.66 5.25 7.68
N ALA A 255 15.42 4.94 7.30
CA ALA A 255 14.90 3.58 7.34
C ALA A 255 14.86 3.01 5.92
N VAL A 256 15.38 1.80 5.73
CA VAL A 256 15.37 1.09 4.44
C VAL A 256 14.38 -0.07 4.50
N LEU A 257 13.40 -0.07 3.60
CA LEU A 257 12.47 -1.17 3.39
C LEU A 257 12.84 -1.92 2.11
N VAL A 258 13.26 -3.18 2.24
CA VAL A 258 13.37 -4.11 1.10
C VAL A 258 12.16 -5.03 1.12
N SER A 259 11.32 -4.90 0.10
CA SER A 259 10.10 -5.70 -0.06
C SER A 259 10.15 -6.49 -1.35
N GLY A 260 9.84 -7.78 -1.27
CA GLY A 260 9.56 -8.58 -2.47
C GLY A 260 8.20 -8.21 -3.07
N LEU A 261 8.07 -8.33 -4.39
CA LEU A 261 6.80 -8.13 -5.12
C LEU A 261 5.92 -9.40 -5.15
N GLY A 262 6.31 -10.46 -4.43
CA GLY A 262 5.50 -11.66 -4.19
C GLY A 262 6.28 -12.96 -4.32
N ALA A 263 6.98 -13.18 -5.44
CA ALA A 263 7.61 -14.47 -5.74
C ALA A 263 9.10 -14.55 -5.38
N THR A 264 9.75 -13.44 -5.01
CA THR A 264 11.17 -13.41 -4.62
C THR A 264 11.37 -14.11 -3.28
N PRO A 265 12.20 -15.17 -3.20
CA PRO A 265 12.57 -15.80 -1.94
C PRO A 265 13.16 -14.81 -0.93
N VAL A 266 12.81 -14.97 0.35
CA VAL A 266 13.27 -14.07 1.42
C VAL A 266 14.80 -14.00 1.51
N MET A 267 15.50 -15.11 1.25
CA MET A 267 16.97 -15.12 1.23
C MET A 267 17.57 -14.20 0.16
N GLU A 268 16.92 -14.09 -1.01
CA GLU A 268 17.36 -13.19 -2.09
C GLU A 268 17.16 -11.72 -1.69
N LEU A 269 16.12 -11.41 -0.92
CA LEU A 269 15.92 -10.07 -0.37
C LEU A 269 17.05 -9.69 0.61
N TYR A 270 17.55 -10.63 1.41
CA TYR A 270 18.72 -10.39 2.27
C TYR A 270 20.01 -10.20 1.46
N VAL A 271 20.17 -10.93 0.35
CA VAL A 271 21.29 -10.69 -0.58
C VAL A 271 21.19 -9.28 -1.17
N LEU A 272 20.01 -8.85 -1.63
CA LEU A 272 19.81 -7.49 -2.13
C LEU A 272 20.09 -6.45 -1.04
N TYR A 273 19.59 -6.66 0.17
CA TYR A 273 19.81 -5.75 1.30
C TYR A 273 21.30 -5.60 1.65
N ASN A 274 22.09 -6.69 1.58
CA ASN A 274 23.54 -6.65 1.80
C ASN A 274 24.27 -5.71 0.84
N GLU A 275 23.73 -5.52 -0.37
CA GLU A 275 24.31 -4.67 -1.40
C GLU A 275 23.84 -3.20 -1.33
N ILE A 276 22.86 -2.88 -0.47
CA ILE A 276 22.36 -1.51 -0.31
C ILE A 276 23.40 -0.69 0.46
N SER A 277 23.93 0.34 -0.19
CA SER A 277 24.76 1.38 0.41
C SER A 277 24.15 2.74 0.07
N LEU A 278 23.80 3.53 1.08
CA LEU A 278 23.21 4.87 0.96
C LEU A 278 24.28 5.97 0.90
#